data_AF-A0AB40C566-F1
#
_entry.id   AF-A0AB40C566-F1
#
_cell.length_a   1.000
_cell.length_b   1.000
_cell.length_c   1.000
_cell.angle_alpha   90.00
_cell.angle_beta   90.00
_cell.angle_gamma   90.00
#
_symmetry.space_group_name_H-M   'P 1'
#
loop_
_entity.id
_entity.type
_entity.pdbx_description
1 polymer ?
#
loop_
_entity_poly.entity_id
_entity_poly.type
_entity_poly.pdbx_seq_one_letter_code
_entity_poly.pdbx_strand_id
1 'polypeptide(L)'
;MAKSITLPLHGFSSHSSFTSCMLRRHYKVQKPLISTLTSLSLHCISASSKKLSSRGFLHPLRSSFEGIPSEFVEDSKFVPLNADDPVYGPPALLLLGFEIDETNEIQKFLKAIDGEFMKIIHCTEEMLNQSVWDAVNTEQPSLEAVKIAKSLPRICLLSGLSGEEMMMFIDAFPETGLKEAVFAAVVPNSADKLLSEVVEEIMGDHEMLSAQNSS
;
A
#
# COMPACT_ATOMS: atom_id res chain seq x y z
N MET A 1 9.55 -5.66 4.56
CA MET A 1 8.10 -5.52 4.81
C MET A 1 7.53 -4.73 3.67
N ALA A 2 6.71 -5.38 2.83
CA ALA A 2 5.87 -4.69 1.86
C ALA A 2 4.72 -3.99 2.61
N LYS A 3 4.22 -2.86 2.07
CA LYS A 3 3.03 -2.19 2.63
C LYS A 3 1.82 -2.61 1.80
N SER A 4 0.94 -3.42 2.40
CA SER A 4 -0.32 -3.88 1.79
C SER A 4 -1.51 -3.17 2.44
N ILE A 5 -2.53 -2.80 1.65
CA ILE A 5 -3.83 -2.34 2.16
C ILE A 5 -4.94 -3.26 1.66
N THR A 6 -5.88 -3.52 2.58
CA THR A 6 -7.22 -4.03 2.26
C THR A 6 -8.24 -3.11 2.93
N LEU A 7 -9.05 -2.41 2.15
CA LEU A 7 -10.15 -1.63 2.70
C LEU A 7 -11.30 -2.58 3.10
N PRO A 8 -12.00 -2.34 4.22
CA PRO A 8 -13.29 -2.97 4.45
C PRO A 8 -14.26 -2.47 3.38
N LEU A 9 -14.71 -3.35 2.48
CA LEU A 9 -15.86 -3.10 1.63
C LEU A 9 -17.11 -2.96 2.52
N HIS A 10 -17.38 -1.77 3.01
CA HIS A 10 -18.69 -1.48 3.57
C HIS A 10 -19.73 -1.54 2.45
N GLY A 11 -20.69 -2.45 2.62
CA GLY A 11 -21.69 -2.81 1.62
C GLY A 11 -22.43 -1.60 1.04
N PHE A 12 -22.27 -1.40 -0.27
CA PHE A 12 -23.11 -0.50 -1.02
C PHE A 12 -24.48 -1.13 -1.24
N SER A 13 -25.44 -0.72 -0.41
CA SER A 13 -26.85 -0.87 -0.72
C SER A 13 -27.16 -0.03 -1.96
N SER A 14 -27.72 -0.68 -2.98
CA SER A 14 -28.21 -0.03 -4.18
C SER A 14 -29.15 1.12 -3.81
N HIS A 15 -28.88 2.31 -4.34
CA HIS A 15 -29.91 3.14 -4.98
C HIS A 15 -29.23 4.25 -5.78
N SER A 16 -29.56 4.25 -7.06
CA SER A 16 -29.26 5.28 -8.04
C SER A 16 -29.65 6.69 -7.56
N SER A 17 -28.70 7.62 -7.60
CA SER A 17 -28.88 8.98 -8.09
C SER A 17 -27.52 9.65 -8.20
N PHE A 18 -27.00 9.67 -9.43
CA PHE A 18 -25.89 10.52 -9.83
C PHE A 18 -26.29 11.99 -9.64
N THR A 19 -25.79 12.61 -8.59
CA THR A 19 -25.58 14.06 -8.57
C THR A 19 -24.09 14.30 -8.45
N SER A 20 -23.55 14.85 -9.54
CA SER A 20 -22.25 15.48 -9.65
C SER A 20 -21.77 16.10 -8.33
N CYS A 21 -20.80 15.44 -7.70
CA CYS A 21 -19.90 16.09 -6.76
C CYS A 21 -18.48 15.73 -7.17
N MET A 22 -18.11 16.11 -8.41
CA MET A 22 -16.70 16.31 -8.72
C MET A 22 -16.24 17.51 -7.89
N LEU A 23 -15.70 17.21 -6.71
CA LEU A 23 -14.89 18.17 -5.97
C LEU A 23 -13.63 18.41 -6.81
N ARG A 24 -13.73 19.37 -7.73
CA ARG A 24 -12.58 19.99 -8.40
C ARG A 24 -11.68 20.61 -7.31
N ARG A 25 -10.77 19.83 -6.76
CA ARG A 25 -9.58 20.38 -6.12
C ARG A 25 -8.61 20.73 -7.25
N HIS A 26 -8.62 22.00 -7.62
CA HIS A 26 -7.59 22.59 -8.47
C HIS A 26 -6.24 22.43 -7.76
N TYR A 27 -5.43 21.46 -8.18
CA TYR A 27 -4.02 21.40 -7.79
C TYR A 27 -3.20 22.33 -8.68
N LYS A 28 -2.62 23.35 -8.06
CA LYS A 28 -1.66 24.25 -8.69
C LYS A 28 -0.29 23.65 -8.40
N VAL A 29 0.33 23.02 -9.40
CA VAL A 29 1.71 22.52 -9.34
C VAL A 29 2.64 23.69 -8.99
N GLN A 30 3.13 23.72 -7.76
CA GLN A 30 4.05 24.76 -7.29
C GLN A 30 5.47 24.27 -7.55
N LYS A 31 6.11 24.87 -8.56
CA LYS A 31 7.53 24.64 -8.88
C LYS A 31 8.40 25.09 -7.70
N PRO A 32 9.40 24.32 -7.24
CA PRO A 32 10.29 24.77 -6.17
C PRO A 32 11.26 25.82 -6.73
N LEU A 33 11.16 27.04 -6.21
CA LEU A 33 12.11 28.11 -6.42
C LEU A 33 13.14 28.04 -5.29
N ILE A 34 14.39 27.79 -5.67
CA ILE A 34 15.55 27.71 -4.80
C ILE A 34 15.69 29.03 -4.04
N SER A 35 15.69 28.99 -2.71
CA SER A 35 16.07 30.14 -1.89
C SER A 35 16.89 29.68 -0.69
N THR A 36 18.11 30.21 -0.65
CA THR A 36 19.18 30.03 0.30
C THR A 36 18.89 30.71 1.65
N LEU A 37 19.48 30.14 2.71
CA LEU A 37 20.00 30.75 3.95
C LEU A 37 19.23 30.61 5.28
N THR A 38 20.10 30.37 6.28
CA THR A 38 20.08 30.75 7.72
C THR A 38 19.50 29.79 8.75
N SER A 39 20.42 29.01 9.33
CA SER A 39 20.70 28.85 10.77
C SER A 39 19.71 29.50 11.74
N LEU A 40 19.17 28.70 12.66
CA LEU A 40 19.09 29.04 14.09
C LEU A 40 18.92 27.77 14.93
N SER A 41 19.92 27.55 15.78
CA SER A 41 19.94 26.62 16.90
C SER A 41 19.05 27.13 18.02
N LEU A 42 18.23 26.28 18.65
CA LEU A 42 17.68 26.55 19.98
C LEU A 42 17.55 25.26 20.81
N HIS A 43 18.11 25.37 22.01
CA HIS A 43 18.16 24.40 23.10
C HIS A 43 16.77 23.99 23.60
N CYS A 44 16.64 22.73 24.04
CA CYS A 44 15.55 22.30 24.91
C CYS A 44 16.08 22.04 26.33
N ILE A 45 15.49 22.78 27.27
CA ILE A 45 15.73 22.79 28.71
C ILE A 45 14.97 21.64 29.37
N SER A 46 15.57 21.04 30.40
CA SER A 46 14.99 20.05 31.29
C SER A 46 14.01 20.67 32.30
N ALA A 47 12.92 19.98 32.63
CA ALA A 47 12.27 20.12 33.93
C ALA A 47 11.41 18.89 34.30
N SER A 48 11.64 18.44 35.52
CA SER A 48 11.01 17.32 36.22
C SER A 48 9.72 17.76 36.93
N SER A 49 8.73 16.87 37.09
CA SER A 49 7.68 17.01 38.12
C SER A 49 7.10 15.66 38.59
N LYS A 50 7.56 15.28 39.79
CA LYS A 50 6.90 14.70 40.97
C LYS A 50 5.55 13.94 40.86
N LYS A 51 5.61 12.66 41.23
CA LYS A 51 5.03 12.00 42.42
C LYS A 51 3.49 11.96 42.59
N LEU A 52 2.92 10.75 42.58
CA LEU A 52 1.81 10.37 43.46
C LEU A 52 1.98 8.93 43.96
N SER A 53 1.55 8.69 45.20
CA SER A 53 1.78 7.51 46.02
C SER A 53 0.45 6.82 46.32
N SER A 54 0.41 5.49 46.31
CA SER A 54 -0.57 4.72 47.10
C SER A 54 0.01 3.36 47.49
N ARG A 55 -0.13 3.05 48.78
CA ARG A 55 0.37 1.87 49.50
C ARG A 55 -0.54 0.66 49.31
N GLY A 56 0.10 -0.52 49.24
CA GLY A 56 -0.18 -1.66 50.13
C GLY A 56 -1.15 -2.72 49.60
N PHE A 57 -0.65 -3.96 49.45
CA PHE A 57 -1.12 -5.15 50.19
C PHE A 57 -0.12 -6.30 49.98
N LEU A 58 0.26 -6.98 51.06
CA LEU A 58 1.00 -8.24 51.04
C LEU A 58 -0.01 -9.39 50.91
N HIS A 59 0.30 -10.41 50.10
CA HIS A 59 0.45 -11.83 50.46
C HIS A 59 0.24 -12.74 49.23
N PRO A 60 0.93 -13.90 49.19
CA PRO A 60 1.22 -14.64 47.97
C PRO A 60 0.25 -15.82 47.77
N LEU A 61 -0.23 -15.99 46.54
CA LEU A 61 -0.88 -17.23 46.10
C LEU A 61 -0.07 -17.86 44.99
N ARG A 62 0.57 -18.97 45.36
CA ARG A 62 1.13 -19.98 44.50
C ARG A 62 0.00 -20.87 43.98
N SER A 63 -0.22 -20.89 42.66
CA SER A 63 -0.85 -21.99 41.91
C SER A 63 -0.64 -21.70 40.42
N SER A 64 0.39 -22.30 39.81
CA SER A 64 0.26 -23.45 38.89
C SER A 64 -0.40 -23.09 37.55
N PHE A 65 0.45 -22.73 36.58
CA PHE A 65 0.43 -23.35 35.25
C PHE A 65 1.84 -23.22 34.66
N GLU A 66 2.48 -24.36 34.44
CA GLU A 66 3.73 -24.48 33.69
C GLU A 66 3.45 -24.18 32.21
N GLY A 67 4.29 -23.33 31.63
CA GLY A 67 4.67 -23.40 30.21
C GLY A 67 3.66 -22.91 29.18
N ILE A 68 3.52 -21.59 29.03
CA ILE A 68 3.26 -21.00 27.71
C ILE A 68 4.55 -20.27 27.32
N PRO A 69 5.23 -20.65 26.22
CA PRO A 69 6.46 -19.99 25.84
C PRO A 69 6.22 -18.51 25.58
N SER A 70 7.10 -17.71 26.18
CA SER A 70 7.57 -16.40 25.78
C SER A 70 6.81 -15.77 24.62
N GLU A 71 6.10 -14.69 24.93
CA GLU A 71 6.12 -13.45 24.16
C GLU A 71 6.21 -13.67 22.64
N PHE A 72 5.09 -14.00 22.01
CA PHE A 72 4.86 -13.48 20.68
C PHE A 72 4.74 -11.97 20.84
N VAL A 73 5.89 -11.29 20.89
CA VAL A 73 5.99 -9.95 20.36
C VAL A 73 5.81 -10.15 18.86
N GLU A 74 4.55 -10.27 18.44
CA GLU A 74 4.20 -10.05 17.04
C GLU A 74 4.56 -8.59 16.78
N ASP A 75 5.81 -8.37 16.38
CA ASP A 75 6.22 -7.18 15.64
C ASP A 75 5.10 -6.97 14.63
N SER A 76 4.29 -5.93 14.85
CA SER A 76 3.20 -5.56 13.96
C SER A 76 3.85 -5.22 12.62
N LYS A 77 3.99 -6.27 11.81
CA LYS A 77 4.66 -6.36 10.50
C LYS A 77 3.91 -5.58 9.41
N PHE A 78 2.73 -5.11 9.77
CA PHE A 78 1.78 -4.39 8.95
C PHE A 78 1.96 -2.90 9.14
N VAL A 79 2.32 -2.22 8.06
CA VAL A 79 2.36 -0.77 8.01
C VAL A 79 1.31 -0.31 7.02
N PRO A 80 0.16 0.20 7.50
CA PRO A 80 -0.83 0.84 6.64
C PRO A 80 -0.18 1.92 5.80
N LEU A 81 -0.63 2.08 4.55
CA LEU A 81 -0.19 3.22 3.74
C LEU A 81 -0.73 4.50 4.36
N ASN A 82 0.12 5.51 4.43
CA ASN A 82 -0.24 6.83 4.91
C ASN A 82 -0.11 7.82 3.77
N ALA A 83 -0.95 8.87 3.77
CA ALA A 83 -0.90 9.94 2.76
C ALA A 83 0.49 10.60 2.68
N ASP A 84 1.18 10.69 3.82
CA ASP A 84 2.52 11.27 3.97
C ASP A 84 3.66 10.32 3.56
N ASP A 85 3.36 9.14 3.02
CA ASP A 85 4.39 8.19 2.60
C ASP A 85 5.21 8.75 1.42
N PRO A 86 6.56 8.66 1.49
CA PRO A 86 7.42 9.21 0.45
C PRO A 86 7.31 8.40 -0.85
N VAL A 87 7.49 9.10 -1.97
CA VAL A 87 7.56 8.49 -3.30
C VAL A 87 8.81 7.60 -3.41
N TYR A 88 8.64 6.38 -3.92
CA TYR A 88 9.73 5.45 -4.18
C TYR A 88 9.54 4.70 -5.50
N GLY A 89 10.63 4.56 -6.26
CA GLY A 89 10.64 3.88 -7.56
C GLY A 89 10.13 4.72 -8.73
N PRO A 90 10.19 4.18 -9.97
CA PRO A 90 9.63 4.84 -11.15
C PRO A 90 8.09 4.84 -11.09
N PRO A 91 7.41 5.84 -11.69
CA PRO A 91 5.95 5.82 -11.83
C PRO A 91 5.47 4.62 -12.67
N ALA A 92 4.97 3.59 -12.01
CA ALA A 92 4.60 2.33 -12.65
C ALA A 92 3.45 1.64 -11.91
N LEU A 93 2.60 0.98 -12.68
CA LEU A 93 1.52 0.11 -12.24
C LEU A 93 1.83 -1.30 -12.73
N LEU A 94 2.32 -2.15 -11.83
CA LEU A 94 2.57 -3.55 -12.10
C LEU A 94 1.32 -4.37 -11.76
N LEU A 95 0.74 -4.99 -12.79
CA LEU A 95 -0.49 -5.76 -12.73
C LEU A 95 -0.20 -7.26 -12.63
N LEU A 96 -0.69 -7.90 -11.58
CA LEU A 96 -0.63 -9.35 -11.37
C LEU A 96 -2.04 -9.93 -11.40
N GLY A 97 -2.23 -11.04 -12.12
CA GLY A 97 -3.54 -11.71 -12.22
C GLY A 97 -4.58 -10.95 -13.05
N PHE A 98 -4.15 -9.96 -13.83
CA PHE A 98 -4.98 -9.25 -14.81
C PHE A 98 -4.85 -9.86 -16.19
N GLU A 99 -5.95 -9.84 -16.94
CA GLU A 99 -5.96 -10.26 -18.34
C GLU A 99 -5.62 -9.10 -19.27
N ILE A 100 -5.13 -9.42 -20.46
CA ILE A 100 -4.78 -8.40 -21.46
C ILE A 100 -6.00 -7.55 -21.85
N ASP A 101 -7.19 -8.16 -21.90
CA ASP A 101 -8.44 -7.49 -22.26
C ASP A 101 -8.85 -6.40 -21.25
N GLU A 102 -8.43 -6.53 -19.99
CA GLU A 102 -8.69 -5.54 -18.93
C GLU A 102 -7.81 -4.29 -19.05
N THR A 103 -6.72 -4.36 -19.82
CA THR A 103 -5.76 -3.26 -19.99
C THR A 103 -6.42 -1.98 -20.50
N ASN A 104 -7.38 -2.11 -21.42
CA ASN A 104 -8.09 -0.96 -21.97
C ASN A 104 -8.89 -0.21 -20.89
N GLU A 105 -9.50 -0.94 -19.95
CA GLU A 105 -10.24 -0.32 -18.85
C GLU A 105 -9.29 0.32 -17.84
N ILE A 106 -8.15 -0.31 -17.54
CA ILE A 106 -7.10 0.30 -16.70
C ILE A 106 -6.53 1.57 -17.35
N GLN A 107 -6.31 1.60 -18.67
CA GLN A 107 -5.83 2.79 -19.36
C GLN A 107 -6.85 3.94 -19.32
N LYS A 108 -8.13 3.65 -19.55
CA LYS A 108 -9.21 4.64 -19.41
C LYS A 108 -9.31 5.17 -17.99
N PHE A 109 -9.15 4.27 -17.01
CA PHE A 109 -9.14 4.62 -15.60
C PHE A 109 -8.00 5.57 -15.24
N LEU A 110 -6.76 5.21 -15.59
CA LEU A 110 -5.59 6.07 -15.40
C LEU A 110 -5.81 7.44 -16.04
N LYS A 111 -6.37 7.49 -17.24
CA LYS A 111 -6.73 8.74 -17.90
C LYS A 111 -7.75 9.58 -17.12
N ALA A 112 -8.77 8.94 -16.53
CA ALA A 112 -9.81 9.64 -15.78
C ALA A 112 -9.26 10.31 -14.50
N ILE A 113 -8.25 9.70 -13.88
CA ILE A 113 -7.61 10.20 -12.65
C ILE A 113 -6.30 10.97 -12.91
N ASP A 114 -5.99 11.32 -14.15
CA ASP A 114 -4.74 12.01 -14.57
C ASP A 114 -3.44 11.20 -14.25
N GLY A 115 -3.56 9.87 -14.21
CA GLY A 115 -2.50 8.90 -13.96
C GLY A 115 -1.79 8.36 -15.21
N GLU A 116 -1.96 8.99 -16.38
CA GLU A 116 -1.34 8.53 -17.65
C GLU A 116 0.20 8.54 -17.62
N PHE A 117 0.80 9.23 -16.65
CA PHE A 117 2.24 9.25 -16.43
C PHE A 117 2.78 7.91 -15.91
N MET A 118 1.90 7.04 -15.40
CA MET A 118 2.28 5.71 -14.91
C MET A 118 2.43 4.73 -16.06
N LYS A 119 3.52 3.98 -16.04
CA LYS A 119 3.71 2.86 -16.97
C LYS A 119 2.92 1.64 -16.52
N ILE A 120 2.05 1.11 -17.37
CA ILE A 120 1.39 -0.18 -17.14
C ILE A 120 2.35 -1.31 -17.49
N ILE A 121 2.53 -2.27 -16.58
CA ILE A 121 3.37 -3.45 -16.76
C ILE A 121 2.55 -4.67 -16.37
N HIS A 122 2.45 -5.67 -17.25
CA HIS A 122 1.84 -6.96 -16.90
C HIS A 122 2.89 -7.92 -16.35
N CYS A 123 2.60 -8.58 -15.23
CA CYS A 123 3.51 -9.56 -14.67
C CYS A 123 3.68 -10.78 -15.59
N THR A 124 4.92 -11.12 -15.91
CA THR A 124 5.28 -12.34 -16.65
C THR A 124 5.80 -13.41 -15.70
N GLU A 125 5.87 -14.66 -16.17
CA GLU A 125 6.41 -15.77 -15.36
C GLU A 125 7.89 -15.54 -15.00
N GLU A 126 8.64 -14.87 -15.86
CA GLU A 126 10.05 -14.56 -15.62
C GLU A 126 10.23 -13.54 -14.50
N MET A 127 9.33 -12.56 -14.41
CA MET A 127 9.38 -11.50 -13.39
C MET A 127 9.18 -12.04 -11.97
N LEU A 128 8.51 -13.18 -11.80
CA LEU A 128 8.32 -13.81 -10.48
C LEU A 128 9.65 -14.21 -9.83
N ASN A 129 10.69 -14.47 -10.62
CA ASN A 129 12.03 -14.82 -10.16
C ASN A 129 12.99 -13.62 -10.13
N GLN A 130 12.47 -12.40 -10.32
CA GLN A 130 13.23 -11.15 -10.30
C GLN A 130 12.89 -10.35 -9.06
N SER A 131 13.72 -9.34 -8.75
CA SER A 131 13.43 -8.40 -7.68
C SER A 131 12.19 -7.56 -8.02
N VAL A 132 11.47 -7.07 -7.00
CA VAL A 132 10.36 -6.12 -7.21
C VAL A 132 10.85 -4.88 -7.95
N TRP A 133 12.05 -4.41 -7.65
CA TRP A 133 12.67 -3.27 -8.31
C TRP A 133 12.84 -3.50 -9.81
N ASP A 134 13.41 -4.64 -10.22
CA ASP A 134 13.60 -4.96 -11.63
C ASP A 134 12.26 -5.13 -12.35
N ALA A 135 11.28 -5.73 -11.68
CA ALA A 135 9.94 -5.92 -12.22
C ALA A 135 9.26 -4.58 -12.57
N VAL A 136 9.32 -3.57 -11.69
CA VAL A 136 8.70 -2.25 -11.96
C VAL A 136 9.50 -1.38 -12.92
N ASN A 137 10.79 -1.69 -13.14
CA ASN A 137 11.62 -1.01 -14.14
C ASN A 137 11.56 -1.69 -15.53
N THR A 138 10.91 -2.84 -15.65
CA THR A 138 10.86 -3.63 -16.89
C THR A 138 10.21 -2.85 -18.03
N GLU A 139 10.81 -2.88 -19.22
CA GLU A 139 10.22 -2.36 -20.46
C GLU A 139 9.52 -3.46 -21.26
N GLN A 140 8.24 -3.24 -21.56
CA GLN A 140 7.44 -4.14 -22.38
C GLN A 140 7.21 -3.47 -23.74
N PRO A 141 7.76 -4.01 -24.84
CA PRO A 141 7.67 -3.38 -26.16
C PRO A 141 6.24 -3.35 -26.73
N SER A 142 5.37 -4.28 -26.32
CA SER A 142 3.93 -4.25 -26.57
C SER A 142 3.22 -5.00 -25.46
N LEU A 143 2.16 -4.42 -24.89
CA LEU A 143 1.38 -5.06 -23.82
C LEU A 143 0.69 -6.34 -24.33
N GLU A 144 0.31 -6.40 -25.62
CA GLU A 144 -0.41 -7.52 -26.22
C GLU A 144 0.46 -8.74 -26.50
N ALA A 145 1.78 -8.54 -26.67
CA ALA A 145 2.72 -9.61 -27.02
C ALA A 145 3.34 -10.30 -25.79
N VAL A 146 3.02 -9.81 -24.59
CA VAL A 146 3.63 -10.28 -23.33
C VAL A 146 3.00 -11.60 -22.90
N LYS A 147 3.86 -12.56 -22.49
CA LYS A 147 3.42 -13.79 -21.85
C LYS A 147 3.07 -13.52 -20.38
N ILE A 148 1.83 -13.11 -20.16
CA ILE A 148 1.29 -12.83 -18.82
C ILE A 148 1.30 -14.12 -18.00
N ALA A 149 1.81 -14.04 -16.78
CA ALA A 149 1.77 -15.15 -15.83
C ALA A 149 0.32 -15.50 -15.47
N LYS A 150 0.02 -16.80 -15.48
CA LYS A 150 -1.31 -17.31 -15.16
C LYS A 150 -1.43 -17.69 -13.69
N SER A 151 -2.67 -17.73 -13.20
CA SER A 151 -2.99 -18.21 -11.84
C SER A 151 -2.36 -17.40 -10.71
N LEU A 152 -2.13 -16.10 -10.93
CA LEU A 152 -1.70 -15.18 -9.88
C LEU A 152 -2.90 -14.52 -9.19
N PRO A 153 -2.78 -14.15 -7.90
CA PRO A 153 -3.74 -13.28 -7.25
C PRO A 153 -3.83 -11.92 -7.96
N ARG A 154 -4.98 -11.27 -7.87
CA ARG A 154 -5.21 -9.93 -8.43
C ARG A 154 -4.55 -8.89 -7.54
N ILE A 155 -3.39 -8.40 -7.95
CA ILE A 155 -2.62 -7.42 -7.19
C ILE A 155 -2.21 -6.27 -8.12
N CYS A 156 -2.39 -5.04 -7.64
CA CYS A 156 -1.80 -3.84 -8.22
C CYS A 156 -0.64 -3.39 -7.34
N LEU A 157 0.59 -3.56 -7.85
CA LEU A 157 1.78 -3.00 -7.24
C LEU A 157 2.02 -1.60 -7.80
N LEU A 158 1.92 -0.61 -6.92
CA LEU A 158 1.99 0.81 -7.23
C LEU A 158 3.38 1.35 -6.87
N SER A 159 4.06 1.91 -7.85
CA SER A 159 5.41 2.48 -7.72
C SER A 159 5.41 3.92 -8.18
N GLY A 160 6.26 4.74 -7.55
CA GLY A 160 6.47 6.14 -7.94
C GLY A 160 5.27 7.06 -7.68
N LEU A 161 4.36 6.67 -6.77
CA LEU A 161 3.25 7.50 -6.29
C LEU A 161 3.49 7.93 -4.84
N SER A 162 2.98 9.11 -4.50
CA SER A 162 2.83 9.54 -3.11
C SER A 162 1.70 8.77 -2.43
N GLY A 163 1.67 8.78 -1.09
CA GLY A 163 0.58 8.20 -0.33
C GLY A 163 -0.80 8.77 -0.71
N GLU A 164 -0.89 10.09 -0.93
CA GLU A 164 -2.10 10.78 -1.39
C GLU A 164 -2.59 10.26 -2.75
N GLU A 165 -1.70 10.18 -3.73
CA GLU A 165 -2.03 9.67 -5.08
C GLU A 165 -2.44 8.20 -5.03
N MET A 166 -1.76 7.40 -4.20
CA MET A 166 -2.10 6.00 -4.01
C MET A 166 -3.48 5.79 -3.39
N MET A 167 -3.83 6.54 -2.35
CA MET A 167 -5.18 6.49 -1.77
C MET A 167 -6.24 6.89 -2.79
N MET A 168 -5.99 7.94 -3.58
CA MET A 168 -6.91 8.37 -4.65
C MET A 168 -7.10 7.27 -5.71
N PHE A 169 -6.03 6.59 -6.11
CA PHE A 169 -6.09 5.46 -7.04
C PHE A 169 -6.98 4.34 -6.47
N ILE A 170 -6.75 3.96 -5.20
CA ILE A 170 -7.49 2.87 -4.54
C ILE A 170 -8.98 3.22 -4.43
N ASP A 171 -9.31 4.42 -3.99
CA ASP A 171 -10.70 4.87 -3.81
C ASP A 171 -11.48 4.93 -5.13
N ALA A 172 -10.81 5.29 -6.23
CA ALA A 172 -11.42 5.39 -7.56
C ALA A 172 -11.44 4.06 -8.34
N PHE A 173 -10.63 3.07 -7.96
CA PHE A 173 -10.54 1.79 -8.69
C PHE A 173 -11.88 1.04 -8.86
N PRO A 174 -12.82 1.04 -7.91
CA PRO A 174 -14.13 0.41 -8.09
C PRO A 174 -14.93 0.97 -9.28
N GLU A 175 -14.67 2.20 -9.70
CA GLU A 175 -15.35 2.83 -10.85
C GLU A 175 -14.99 2.16 -12.19
N THR A 176 -13.90 1.38 -12.23
CA THR A 176 -13.52 0.60 -13.42
C THR A 176 -14.49 -0.54 -13.74
N GLY A 177 -15.26 -1.00 -12.75
CA GLY A 177 -16.10 -2.20 -12.87
C GLY A 177 -15.30 -3.51 -13.01
N LEU A 178 -13.97 -3.46 -12.87
CA LEU A 178 -13.12 -4.64 -12.86
C LEU A 178 -13.29 -5.41 -11.55
N LYS A 179 -12.87 -6.68 -11.54
CA LYS A 179 -12.81 -7.47 -10.31
C LYS A 179 -11.84 -6.81 -9.32
N GLU A 180 -12.20 -6.86 -8.04
CA GLU A 180 -11.40 -6.36 -6.93
C GLU A 180 -9.95 -6.87 -6.99
N ALA A 181 -9.04 -6.03 -6.51
CA ALA A 181 -7.61 -6.30 -6.46
C ALA A 181 -7.06 -5.88 -5.10
N VAL A 182 -5.98 -6.53 -4.68
CA VAL A 182 -5.19 -6.11 -3.52
C VAL A 182 -4.20 -5.04 -3.96
N PHE A 183 -4.05 -4.00 -3.16
CA PHE A 183 -3.15 -2.89 -3.48
C PHE A 183 -1.97 -2.88 -2.53
N ALA A 184 -0.77 -2.69 -3.10
CA ALA A 184 0.45 -2.57 -2.32
C ALA A 184 1.39 -1.55 -2.95
N ALA A 185 2.15 -0.84 -2.11
CA ALA A 185 3.18 0.08 -2.55
C ALA A 185 4.52 -0.64 -2.70
N VAL A 186 5.27 -0.27 -3.73
CA VAL A 186 6.70 -0.59 -3.79
C VAL A 186 7.44 0.29 -2.80
N VAL A 187 8.13 -0.34 -1.84
CA VAL A 187 8.89 0.34 -0.79
C VAL A 187 10.34 -0.14 -0.78
N PRO A 188 11.30 0.67 -0.28
CA PRO A 188 12.72 0.28 -0.27
C PRO A 188 12.98 -1.07 0.39
N ASN A 189 12.21 -1.40 1.43
CA ASN A 189 12.38 -2.63 2.21
C ASN A 189 11.92 -3.91 1.50
N SER A 190 11.19 -3.80 0.39
CA SER A 190 10.77 -4.95 -0.43
C SER A 190 11.35 -4.91 -1.84
N ALA A 191 12.06 -3.84 -2.20
CA ALA A 191 12.55 -3.61 -3.55
C ALA A 191 13.47 -4.73 -4.05
N ASP A 192 14.39 -5.19 -3.20
CA ASP A 192 15.38 -6.22 -3.54
C ASP A 192 14.88 -7.66 -3.32
N LYS A 193 13.67 -7.83 -2.76
CA LYS A 193 13.06 -9.16 -2.58
C LYS A 193 12.53 -9.69 -3.90
N LEU A 194 12.44 -11.01 -4.02
CA LEU A 194 11.78 -11.64 -5.15
C LEU A 194 10.31 -11.23 -5.22
N LEU A 195 9.82 -10.98 -6.43
CA LEU A 195 8.42 -10.63 -6.65
C LEU A 195 7.48 -11.72 -6.12
N SER A 196 7.82 -12.99 -6.29
CA SER A 196 7.06 -14.12 -5.74
C SER A 196 6.92 -14.06 -4.21
N GLU A 197 8.02 -13.81 -3.49
CA GLU A 197 8.01 -13.66 -2.03
C GLU A 197 7.12 -12.50 -1.59
N VAL A 198 7.17 -11.38 -2.31
CA VAL A 198 6.36 -10.19 -1.99
C VAL A 198 4.89 -10.42 -2.27
N VAL A 199 4.55 -11.20 -3.30
CA VAL A 199 3.17 -11.62 -3.58
C VAL A 199 2.61 -12.48 -2.44
N GLU A 200 3.39 -13.44 -1.96
CA GLU A 200 3.00 -14.29 -0.82
C GLU A 200 2.83 -13.46 0.46
N GLU A 201 3.74 -12.50 0.73
CA GLU A 201 3.62 -11.58 1.86
C GLU A 201 2.32 -10.76 1.76
N ILE A 202 2.05 -10.14 0.62
CA ILE A 202 0.86 -9.29 0.41
C ILE A 202 -0.44 -10.08 0.59
N MET A 203 -0.52 -11.30 0.06
CA MET A 203 -1.72 -12.12 0.17
C MET A 203 -1.92 -12.69 1.57
N GLY A 204 -0.86 -13.14 2.22
CA GLY A 204 -0.94 -13.55 3.63
C GLY A 204 -1.41 -12.40 4.51
N ASP A 205 -0.93 -11.19 4.22
CA ASP A 205 -1.36 -9.97 4.90
C ASP A 205 -2.86 -9.66 4.65
N HIS A 206 -3.33 -9.78 3.41
CA HIS A 206 -4.73 -9.55 3.02
C HIS A 206 -5.71 -10.55 3.68
N GLU A 207 -5.35 -11.83 3.73
CA GLU A 207 -6.15 -12.89 4.34
C GLU A 207 -6.34 -12.66 5.85
N MET A 208 -5.28 -12.26 6.55
CA MET A 208 -5.35 -11.95 7.98
C MET A 208 -6.28 -10.76 8.29
N LEU A 209 -6.24 -9.71 7.47
CA LEU A 209 -7.04 -8.50 7.67
C LEU A 209 -8.52 -8.71 7.31
N SER A 210 -8.80 -9.46 6.25
CA SER A 210 -10.18 -9.77 5.85
C SER A 210 -10.91 -10.66 6.87
N ALA A 211 -10.18 -11.53 7.58
CA ALA A 211 -10.73 -12.34 8.67
C ALA A 211 -11.16 -11.51 9.90
N GLN A 212 -10.52 -10.36 10.16
CA GLN A 212 -10.83 -9.51 11.31
C GLN A 212 -12.02 -8.58 11.07
N ASN A 213 -12.26 -8.17 9.82
CA ASN A 213 -13.37 -7.27 9.45
C ASN A 213 -14.72 -7.97 9.28
N SER A 214 -14.78 -9.30 9.47
CA SER A 214 -15.99 -10.11 9.30
C SER A 214 -16.62 -10.59 10.62
N SER A 215 -16.18 -10.04 11.77
CA SER A 215 -16.73 -10.31 13.11
C SER A 215 -17.64 -9.22 13.65
#